data_AF-A0A538TQE9-F1
#
_entry.id   AF-A0A538TQE9-F1
#
_cell.length_a   1.000
_cell.length_b   1.000
_cell.length_c   1.000
_cell.angle_alpha   90.00
_cell.angle_beta   90.00
_cell.angle_gamma   90.00
#
_symmetry.space_group_name_H-M   'P 1'
#
loop_
_entity.id
_entity.type
_entity.pdbx_description
1 polymer ?
#
loop_
_entity_poly.entity_id
_entity_poly.type
_entity_poly.pdbx_seq_one_letter_code
_entity_poly.pdbx_strand_id
1 'polypeptide(L)'
;MKSITGALLGGVLVLASVGTSFGQVRDPAASGAASTTTGTQSTLEAQPPAAPAQVHAETQAQTATTAEASVDANAALKTVRDRAKGAPAKTREAVEKKLTEISKEIDAEATAKGHAVVADRVAAEFGMTSETLMAEQNTLNTGWGDLVIAHTLLANAKTPLTTEHLFSLHRSGFGWGQIAYGLNLRLGEVTAAVKSEGGVATGLTKADGKAAMIHSGARVGATTKTSAAAGKTSVGASSGVGVGVKLGQ
;
A
#
# COMPACT_ATOMS: atom_id res chain seq x y z
N MET A 1 -9.78 55.65 -1.90
CA MET A 1 -10.85 55.49 -2.91
C MET A 1 -11.52 54.14 -2.67
N LYS A 2 -12.86 54.18 -2.56
CA LYS A 2 -13.85 53.08 -2.59
C LYS A 2 -13.65 51.86 -1.67
N SER A 3 -14.50 51.82 -0.64
CA SER A 3 -14.98 50.68 0.15
C SER A 3 -16.14 49.95 -0.54
N ILE A 4 -16.24 48.62 -0.38
CA ILE A 4 -17.46 47.77 -0.44
C ILE A 4 -17.10 46.44 0.29
N THR A 5 -17.59 46.07 1.48
CA THR A 5 -18.94 45.69 1.97
C THR A 5 -19.44 44.33 1.44
N GLY A 6 -19.79 43.41 2.37
CA GLY A 6 -20.65 42.23 2.15
C GLY A 6 -20.25 41.01 3.00
N ALA A 7 -20.73 40.90 4.25
CA ALA A 7 -21.89 40.10 4.69
C ALA A 7 -21.59 38.58 4.78
N LEU A 8 -21.37 37.96 5.94
CA LEU A 8 -22.29 37.62 7.06
C LEU A 8 -23.32 36.53 6.68
N LEU A 9 -23.11 35.31 7.21
CA LEU A 9 -24.08 34.24 7.51
C LEU A 9 -23.24 33.02 7.94
N GLY A 10 -23.26 32.53 9.18
CA GLY A 10 -24.43 32.21 10.00
C GLY A 10 -24.71 30.72 9.84
N GLY A 11 -23.98 29.87 10.56
CA GLY A 11 -24.14 28.41 10.52
C GLY A 11 -24.11 27.82 11.92
N VAL A 12 -25.28 27.84 12.57
CA VAL A 12 -25.55 27.12 13.82
C VAL A 12 -25.63 25.62 13.51
N LEU A 13 -24.71 24.83 14.07
CA LEU A 13 -24.78 23.37 14.04
C LEU A 13 -25.68 22.90 15.19
N VAL A 14 -26.93 22.56 14.87
CA VAL A 14 -27.84 21.86 15.79
C VAL A 14 -27.43 20.39 15.87
N LEU A 15 -26.90 19.98 17.02
CA LEU A 15 -26.73 18.57 17.38
C LEU A 15 -28.11 17.96 17.67
N ALA A 16 -28.62 17.14 16.76
CA ALA A 16 -29.79 16.30 16.99
C ALA A 16 -29.34 14.95 17.56
N SER A 17 -29.78 14.68 18.78
CA SER A 17 -29.63 13.44 19.54
C SER A 17 -30.46 12.32 18.91
N VAL A 18 -29.86 11.14 18.71
CA VAL A 18 -30.61 9.90 18.46
C VAL A 18 -30.30 8.94 19.59
N GLY A 19 -31.30 8.72 20.45
CA GLY A 19 -31.25 7.75 21.53
C GLY A 19 -31.60 6.35 21.02
N THR A 20 -30.77 5.36 21.33
CA THR A 20 -31.10 3.94 21.19
C THR A 20 -31.79 3.45 22.46
N SER A 21 -33.10 3.25 22.38
CA SER A 21 -33.88 2.56 23.40
C SER A 21 -33.63 1.04 23.32
N PHE A 22 -33.03 0.45 24.36
CA PHE A 22 -33.04 -1.00 24.56
C PHE A 22 -34.40 -1.43 25.11
N GLY A 23 -35.20 -2.07 24.25
CA GLY A 23 -36.48 -2.68 24.58
C GLY A 23 -36.30 -4.11 25.10
N GLN A 24 -36.65 -4.29 26.37
CA GLN A 24 -36.82 -5.52 27.13
C GLN A 24 -37.85 -6.46 26.47
N VAL A 25 -37.46 -7.69 26.10
CA VAL A 25 -38.41 -8.76 25.76
C VAL A 25 -38.33 -9.83 26.85
N ARG A 26 -39.46 -9.96 27.56
CA ARG A 26 -39.77 -10.94 28.59
C ARG A 26 -40.18 -12.28 27.96
N ASP A 27 -39.85 -13.35 28.66
CA ASP A 27 -40.41 -14.69 28.52
C ASP A 27 -41.95 -14.73 28.52
N PRO A 28 -42.53 -15.79 27.96
CA PRO A 28 -43.61 -16.48 28.66
C PRO A 28 -43.34 -17.99 28.82
N ALA A 29 -43.62 -18.46 30.04
CA ALA A 29 -43.57 -19.86 30.45
C ALA A 29 -44.83 -20.67 30.09
N ALA A 30 -44.62 -22.00 30.08
CA ALA A 30 -45.53 -23.08 30.46
C ALA A 30 -46.45 -23.72 29.40
N SER A 31 -46.17 -24.99 29.05
CA SER A 31 -46.84 -26.18 29.63
C SER A 31 -46.62 -27.44 28.79
N GLY A 32 -46.40 -28.59 29.44
CA GLY A 32 -46.54 -29.91 28.80
C GLY A 32 -45.62 -30.98 29.37
N ALA A 33 -46.05 -31.64 30.44
CA ALA A 33 -45.39 -32.78 31.05
C ALA A 33 -45.64 -34.09 30.30
N ALA A 34 -44.66 -35.00 30.28
CA ALA A 34 -44.86 -36.45 30.36
C ALA A 34 -43.53 -37.15 30.71
N SER A 35 -43.48 -37.76 31.89
CA SER A 35 -42.42 -38.67 32.33
C SER A 35 -42.85 -40.11 32.05
N THR A 36 -41.92 -40.99 31.65
CA THR A 36 -42.06 -42.44 31.81
C THR A 36 -40.70 -43.07 32.14
N THR A 37 -40.61 -43.51 33.40
CA THR A 37 -39.88 -44.65 34.03
C THR A 37 -39.34 -45.73 33.09
N THR A 38 -38.34 -46.59 33.36
CA THR A 38 -37.38 -46.90 34.45
C THR A 38 -36.52 -48.07 33.93
N GLY A 39 -35.24 -48.20 34.30
CA GLY A 39 -34.41 -49.36 33.93
C GLY A 39 -33.00 -49.43 34.57
N THR A 40 -32.97 -49.53 35.90
CA THR A 40 -32.12 -50.38 36.78
C THR A 40 -30.65 -50.75 36.47
N GLN A 41 -29.77 -50.34 37.40
CA GLN A 41 -28.59 -50.97 38.05
C GLN A 41 -27.19 -51.10 37.41
N SER A 42 -26.26 -50.35 38.05
CA SER A 42 -25.06 -50.81 38.80
C SER A 42 -23.80 -51.28 38.05
N THR A 43 -22.67 -50.56 38.20
CA THR A 43 -21.54 -50.92 39.11
C THR A 43 -20.27 -50.09 38.80
N LEU A 44 -19.73 -49.45 39.85
CA LEU A 44 -18.35 -48.99 40.16
C LEU A 44 -17.37 -48.64 38.99
N GLU A 45 -16.85 -47.41 38.94
CA GLU A 45 -15.47 -47.05 39.35
C GLU A 45 -15.22 -45.52 39.20
N ALA A 46 -14.25 -44.99 39.95
CA ALA A 46 -14.11 -43.59 40.38
C ALA A 46 -13.38 -42.63 39.41
N GLN A 47 -13.75 -41.33 39.38
CA GLN A 47 -12.82 -40.17 39.28
C GLN A 47 -13.51 -38.79 39.48
N PRO A 48 -13.02 -37.88 40.35
CA PRO A 48 -13.44 -36.47 40.42
C PRO A 48 -12.39 -35.52 39.73
N PRO A 49 -12.59 -34.17 39.66
CA PRO A 49 -12.91 -33.37 38.47
C PRO A 49 -11.71 -32.60 37.83
N ALA A 50 -11.77 -32.27 36.54
CA ALA A 50 -10.85 -31.30 35.88
C ALA A 50 -11.60 -30.54 34.76
N ALA A 51 -11.91 -29.25 34.93
CA ALA A 51 -11.10 -28.06 34.62
C ALA A 51 -11.24 -27.56 33.15
N PRO A 52 -11.51 -26.27 32.91
CA PRO A 52 -11.71 -25.69 31.57
C PRO A 52 -10.36 -25.32 30.96
N ALA A 53 -9.98 -25.93 29.84
CA ALA A 53 -8.68 -25.64 29.21
C ALA A 53 -8.72 -25.77 27.68
N GLN A 54 -9.48 -24.93 26.98
CA GLN A 54 -9.36 -24.82 25.51
C GLN A 54 -9.34 -23.38 24.95
N VAL A 55 -9.29 -22.32 25.78
CA VAL A 55 -9.28 -20.92 25.29
C VAL A 55 -7.87 -20.30 25.23
N HIS A 56 -6.82 -21.01 25.70
CA HIS A 56 -5.47 -20.44 25.81
C HIS A 56 -4.49 -20.79 24.66
N ALA A 57 -4.86 -21.70 23.75
CA ALA A 57 -3.94 -22.13 22.68
C ALA A 57 -3.96 -21.20 21.45
N GLU A 58 -5.13 -20.69 21.05
CA GLU A 58 -5.25 -19.79 19.88
C GLU A 58 -4.73 -18.38 20.18
N THR A 59 -4.95 -17.88 21.40
CA THR A 59 -4.46 -16.58 21.85
C THR A 59 -2.93 -16.51 21.86
N GLN A 60 -2.23 -17.58 22.27
CA GLN A 60 -0.76 -17.58 22.30
C GLN A 60 -0.13 -17.72 20.91
N ALA A 61 -0.74 -18.50 20.01
CA ALA A 61 -0.26 -18.64 18.63
C ALA A 61 -0.45 -17.35 17.80
N GLN A 62 -1.57 -16.65 17.97
CA GLN A 62 -1.80 -15.34 17.32
C GLN A 62 -0.91 -14.24 17.91
N THR A 63 -0.64 -14.28 19.22
CA THR A 63 0.24 -13.28 19.87
C THR A 63 1.70 -13.48 19.49
N ALA A 64 2.19 -14.72 19.39
CA ALA A 64 3.56 -15.01 18.94
C ALA A 64 3.77 -14.62 17.46
N THR A 65 2.85 -15.02 16.57
CA THR A 65 2.94 -14.71 15.13
C THR A 65 2.88 -13.19 14.87
N THR A 66 2.02 -12.48 15.60
CA THR A 66 1.90 -11.01 15.47
C THR A 66 3.13 -10.30 16.03
N ALA A 67 3.70 -10.79 17.15
CA ALA A 67 4.92 -10.23 17.71
C ALA A 67 6.12 -10.42 16.75
N GLU A 68 6.29 -11.61 16.17
CA GLU A 68 7.37 -11.90 15.23
C GLU A 68 7.23 -11.09 13.93
N ALA A 69 6.02 -10.97 13.36
CA ALA A 69 5.76 -10.11 12.20
C ALA A 69 6.02 -8.62 12.49
N SER A 70 5.71 -8.15 13.70
CA SER A 70 5.96 -6.76 14.11
C SER A 70 7.46 -6.46 14.27
N VAL A 71 8.26 -7.44 14.72
CA VAL A 71 9.72 -7.32 14.83
C VAL A 71 10.36 -7.27 13.44
N ASP A 72 9.92 -8.14 12.51
CA ASP A 72 10.39 -8.16 11.13
C ASP A 72 10.05 -6.84 10.40
N ALA A 73 8.82 -6.34 10.56
CA ALA A 73 8.40 -5.06 10.00
C ALA A 73 9.22 -3.88 10.55
N ASN A 74 9.55 -3.87 11.85
CA ASN A 74 10.38 -2.82 12.45
C ASN A 74 11.82 -2.88 11.92
N ALA A 75 12.40 -4.07 11.83
CA ALA A 75 13.72 -4.27 11.25
C ALA A 75 13.77 -3.85 9.76
N ALA A 76 12.74 -4.19 8.99
CA ALA A 76 12.59 -3.76 7.60
C ALA A 76 12.45 -2.24 7.50
N LEU A 77 11.61 -1.61 8.33
CA LEU A 77 11.41 -0.16 8.36
C LEU A 77 12.70 0.58 8.71
N LYS A 78 13.46 0.10 9.70
CA LYS A 78 14.79 0.63 10.03
C LYS A 78 15.73 0.53 8.84
N THR A 79 15.77 -0.62 8.18
CA THR A 79 16.62 -0.85 6.99
C THR A 79 16.27 0.09 5.84
N VAL A 80 14.97 0.27 5.58
CA VAL A 80 14.47 1.20 4.56
C VAL A 80 14.85 2.63 4.91
N ARG A 81 14.66 3.05 6.16
CA ARG A 81 15.03 4.38 6.64
C ARG A 81 16.52 4.65 6.49
N ASP A 82 17.37 3.71 6.88
CA ASP A 82 18.82 3.88 6.81
C ASP A 82 19.31 3.96 5.36
N ARG A 83 18.71 3.18 4.45
CA ARG A 83 18.99 3.28 3.01
C ARG A 83 18.46 4.58 2.41
N ALA A 84 17.26 5.01 2.78
CA ALA A 84 16.62 6.23 2.28
C ALA A 84 17.44 7.50 2.56
N LYS A 85 18.19 7.54 3.68
CA LYS A 85 19.14 8.62 4.00
C LYS A 85 20.31 8.70 3.01
N GLY A 86 20.69 7.58 2.40
CA GLY A 86 21.78 7.49 1.42
C GLY A 86 21.35 7.76 -0.02
N ALA A 87 20.13 8.24 -0.26
CA ALA A 87 19.66 8.53 -1.61
C ALA A 87 20.43 9.72 -2.24
N PRO A 88 20.90 9.62 -3.50
CA PRO A 88 21.62 10.70 -4.16
C PRO A 88 20.74 11.94 -4.34
N ALA A 89 21.15 13.07 -3.76
CA ALA A 89 20.32 14.28 -3.63
C ALA A 89 19.70 14.76 -4.95
N LYS A 90 20.52 14.88 -6.01
CA LYS A 90 20.06 15.36 -7.32
C LYS A 90 19.01 14.45 -7.96
N THR A 91 19.22 13.13 -7.91
CA THR A 91 18.26 12.16 -8.46
C THR A 91 16.98 12.15 -7.63
N ARG A 92 17.11 12.20 -6.30
CA ARG A 92 15.97 12.31 -5.38
C ARG A 92 15.12 13.53 -5.71
N GLU A 93 15.71 14.71 -5.81
CA GLU A 93 14.97 15.97 -6.08
C GLU A 93 14.23 15.94 -7.42
N ALA A 94 14.87 15.40 -8.46
CA ALA A 94 14.24 15.25 -9.77
C ALA A 94 13.07 14.27 -9.75
N VAL A 95 13.19 13.15 -9.03
CA VAL A 95 12.10 12.19 -8.85
C VAL A 95 10.98 12.78 -8.01
N GLU A 96 11.31 13.42 -6.88
CA GLU A 96 10.34 14.01 -5.97
C GLU A 96 9.48 15.06 -6.66
N LYS A 97 10.09 15.93 -7.47
CA LYS A 97 9.36 16.93 -8.26
C LYS A 97 8.32 16.27 -9.15
N LYS A 98 8.70 15.23 -9.90
CA LYS A 98 7.79 14.55 -10.81
C LYS A 98 6.69 13.77 -10.08
N LEU A 99 7.02 13.13 -8.96
CA LEU A 99 6.03 12.44 -8.13
C LEU A 99 5.03 13.44 -7.52
N THR A 100 5.49 14.61 -7.09
CA THR A 100 4.63 15.69 -6.60
C THR A 100 3.69 16.21 -7.69
N GLU A 101 4.17 16.36 -8.93
CA GLU A 101 3.35 16.77 -10.07
C GLU A 101 2.25 15.74 -10.35
N ILE A 102 2.61 14.45 -10.45
CA ILE A 102 1.64 13.37 -10.68
C ILE A 102 0.63 13.29 -9.51
N SER A 103 1.09 13.38 -8.27
CA SER A 103 0.23 13.33 -7.08
C SER A 103 -0.85 14.41 -7.13
N LYS A 104 -0.46 15.65 -7.47
CA LYS A 104 -1.39 16.78 -7.63
C LYS A 104 -2.38 16.59 -8.76
N GLU A 105 -1.96 16.02 -9.89
CA GLU A 105 -2.86 15.73 -11.01
C GLU A 105 -3.95 14.73 -10.61
N ILE A 106 -3.58 13.70 -9.85
CA ILE A 106 -4.53 12.70 -9.33
C ILE A 106 -5.49 13.34 -8.30
N ASP A 107 -4.98 14.16 -7.39
CA ASP A 107 -5.81 14.86 -6.40
C ASP A 107 -6.78 15.86 -7.06
N ALA A 108 -6.32 16.55 -8.10
CA ALA A 108 -7.15 17.45 -8.90
C ALA A 108 -8.27 16.70 -9.63
N GLU A 109 -7.97 15.53 -10.21
CA GLU A 109 -8.98 14.64 -10.79
C GLU A 109 -10.01 14.20 -9.75
N ALA A 110 -9.56 13.77 -8.57
CA ALA A 110 -10.48 13.34 -7.51
C ALA A 110 -11.39 14.49 -7.05
N THR A 111 -10.86 15.71 -7.00
CA THR A 111 -11.64 16.92 -6.72
C THR A 111 -12.64 17.20 -7.84
N ALA A 112 -12.26 16.99 -9.10
CA ALA A 112 -13.09 17.32 -10.27
C ALA A 112 -14.17 16.28 -10.59
N LYS A 113 -13.85 14.98 -10.46
CA LYS A 113 -14.73 13.87 -10.86
C LYS A 113 -15.29 13.08 -9.67
N GLY A 114 -14.81 13.36 -8.47
CA GLY A 114 -15.25 12.72 -7.23
C GLY A 114 -14.30 11.61 -6.77
N HIS A 115 -14.13 11.54 -5.45
CA HIS A 115 -13.27 10.58 -4.78
C HIS A 115 -13.64 9.12 -5.12
N ALA A 116 -14.93 8.78 -5.17
CA ALA A 116 -15.40 7.43 -5.49
C ALA A 116 -14.99 6.98 -6.91
N VAL A 117 -15.01 7.88 -7.90
CA VAL A 117 -14.63 7.55 -9.28
C VAL A 117 -13.15 7.22 -9.39
N VAL A 118 -12.30 7.98 -8.68
CA VAL A 118 -10.86 7.70 -8.63
C VAL A 118 -10.60 6.43 -7.84
N ALA A 119 -11.30 6.23 -6.72
CA ALA A 119 -11.22 5.02 -5.90
C ALA A 119 -11.53 3.76 -6.70
N ASP A 120 -12.60 3.75 -7.50
CA ASP A 120 -13.00 2.60 -8.32
C ASP A 120 -11.90 2.20 -9.32
N ARG A 121 -11.27 3.20 -9.96
CA ARG A 121 -10.19 2.96 -10.94
C ARG A 121 -8.93 2.44 -10.27
N VAL A 122 -8.50 3.08 -9.19
CA VAL A 122 -7.27 2.74 -8.48
C VAL A 122 -7.42 1.39 -7.77
N ALA A 123 -8.57 1.11 -7.17
CA ALA A 123 -8.82 -0.16 -6.50
C ALA A 123 -8.78 -1.33 -7.50
N ALA A 124 -9.38 -1.17 -8.69
CA ALA A 124 -9.32 -2.18 -9.73
C ALA A 124 -7.87 -2.49 -10.16
N GLU A 125 -7.00 -1.49 -10.17
CA GLU A 125 -5.59 -1.62 -10.55
C GLU A 125 -4.77 -2.42 -9.52
N PHE A 126 -5.01 -2.17 -8.23
CA PHE A 126 -4.30 -2.88 -7.15
C PHE A 126 -5.03 -4.14 -6.66
N GLY A 127 -6.11 -4.57 -7.33
CA GLY A 127 -6.87 -5.76 -6.96
C GLY A 127 -7.62 -5.61 -5.62
N MET A 128 -7.99 -4.39 -5.26
CA MET A 128 -8.71 -4.03 -4.04
C MET A 128 -10.16 -3.66 -4.35
N THR A 129 -10.98 -3.50 -3.30
CA THR A 129 -12.30 -2.86 -3.46
C THR A 129 -12.17 -1.36 -3.27
N SER A 130 -13.04 -0.60 -3.96
CA SER A 130 -13.13 0.86 -3.82
C SER A 130 -13.42 1.29 -2.38
N GLU A 131 -14.27 0.53 -1.67
CA GLU A 131 -14.58 0.76 -0.26
C GLU A 131 -13.34 0.60 0.63
N THR A 132 -12.57 -0.48 0.46
CA THR A 132 -11.32 -0.69 1.20
C THR A 132 -10.33 0.43 0.94
N LEU A 133 -10.17 0.84 -0.31
CA LEU A 133 -9.22 1.88 -0.68
C LEU A 133 -9.63 3.27 -0.13
N MET A 134 -10.93 3.61 -0.15
CA MET A 134 -11.43 4.83 0.48
C MET A 134 -11.28 4.79 2.00
N ALA A 135 -11.55 3.65 2.64
CA ALA A 135 -11.37 3.50 4.08
C ALA A 135 -9.90 3.69 4.48
N GLU A 136 -8.97 3.14 3.69
CA GLU A 136 -7.54 3.34 3.85
C GLU A 136 -7.14 4.81 3.65
N GLN A 137 -7.60 5.46 2.57
CA GLN A 137 -7.36 6.88 2.30
C GLN A 137 -7.80 7.76 3.48
N ASN A 138 -8.99 7.51 4.03
CA ASN A 138 -9.53 8.23 5.19
C ASN A 138 -8.72 7.95 6.46
N THR A 139 -8.36 6.69 6.71
CA THR A 139 -7.58 6.28 7.89
C THR A 139 -6.19 6.91 7.89
N LEU A 140 -5.57 7.01 6.71
CA LEU A 140 -4.26 7.61 6.52
C LEU A 140 -4.32 9.14 6.44
N ASN A 141 -5.51 9.72 6.25
CA ASN A 141 -5.76 11.15 6.06
C ASN A 141 -4.82 11.76 5.00
N THR A 142 -4.84 11.20 3.80
CA THR A 142 -3.89 11.50 2.71
C THR A 142 -4.59 11.82 1.39
N GLY A 143 -3.90 12.47 0.44
CA GLY A 143 -4.39 12.61 -0.93
C GLY A 143 -4.42 11.28 -1.70
N TRP A 144 -5.19 11.23 -2.78
CA TRP A 144 -5.24 10.10 -3.71
C TRP A 144 -3.91 9.90 -4.42
N GLY A 145 -3.23 10.99 -4.77
CA GLY A 145 -1.93 10.94 -5.44
C GLY A 145 -0.86 10.23 -4.59
N ASP A 146 -0.77 10.60 -3.32
CA ASP A 146 0.15 9.98 -2.37
C ASP A 146 -0.20 8.51 -2.09
N LEU A 147 -1.49 8.18 -2.06
CA LEU A 147 -1.95 6.80 -1.89
C LEU A 147 -1.58 5.92 -3.08
N VAL A 148 -1.77 6.43 -4.31
CA VAL A 148 -1.33 5.74 -5.54
C VAL A 148 0.18 5.52 -5.53
N ILE A 149 0.96 6.52 -5.14
CA ILE A 149 2.42 6.37 -5.02
C ILE A 149 2.76 5.25 -4.01
N ALA A 150 2.17 5.27 -2.82
CA ALA A 150 2.44 4.28 -1.78
C ALA A 150 2.18 2.84 -2.25
N HIS A 151 1.01 2.59 -2.87
CA HIS A 151 0.64 1.28 -3.40
C HIS A 151 1.56 0.85 -4.55
N THR A 152 1.90 1.77 -5.46
CA THR A 152 2.86 1.49 -6.55
C THR A 152 4.22 1.03 -6.01
N LEU A 153 4.73 1.71 -4.98
CA LEU A 153 6.01 1.36 -4.37
C LEU A 153 5.94 0.01 -3.64
N LEU A 154 4.86 -0.26 -2.92
CA LEU A 154 4.67 -1.52 -2.18
C LEU A 154 4.51 -2.72 -3.09
N ALA A 155 3.73 -2.59 -4.16
CA ALA A 155 3.55 -3.66 -5.15
C ALA A 155 4.88 -4.13 -5.76
N ASN A 156 5.90 -3.26 -5.76
CA ASN A 156 7.22 -3.54 -6.28
C ASN A 156 8.28 -3.86 -5.20
N ALA A 157 7.95 -3.67 -3.92
CA ALA A 157 8.88 -3.88 -2.81
C ALA A 157 8.83 -5.33 -2.32
N LYS A 158 10.01 -5.93 -2.13
CA LYS A 158 10.13 -7.24 -1.47
C LYS A 158 10.30 -7.04 0.03
N THR A 159 9.25 -6.58 0.71
CA THR A 159 9.28 -6.24 2.14
C THR A 159 7.97 -6.60 2.83
N PRO A 160 7.98 -6.89 4.15
CA PRO A 160 6.78 -7.09 4.96
C PRO A 160 6.04 -5.77 5.27
N LEU A 161 6.44 -4.65 4.68
CA LEU A 161 5.90 -3.34 5.01
C LEU A 161 4.50 -3.13 4.42
N THR A 162 3.72 -2.29 5.09
CA THR A 162 2.38 -1.86 4.68
C THR A 162 2.38 -0.40 4.25
N THR A 163 1.27 0.08 3.72
CA THR A 163 1.07 1.50 3.35
C THR A 163 1.23 2.41 4.57
N GLU A 164 0.72 2.02 5.74
CA GLU A 164 0.88 2.78 6.99
C GLU A 164 2.37 2.99 7.33
N HIS A 165 3.20 1.98 7.12
CA HIS A 165 4.64 2.07 7.35
C HIS A 165 5.33 3.05 6.40
N LEU A 166 4.94 3.07 5.12
CA LEU A 166 5.43 4.03 4.15
C LEU A 166 4.98 5.46 4.50
N PHE A 167 3.72 5.65 4.87
CA PHE A 167 3.21 6.94 5.30
C PHE A 167 3.86 7.42 6.61
N SER A 168 4.20 6.52 7.53
CA SER A 168 4.98 6.85 8.72
C SER A 168 6.35 7.42 8.36
N LEU A 169 7.05 6.82 7.38
CA LEU A 169 8.30 7.36 6.84
C LEU A 169 8.07 8.72 6.16
N HIS A 170 7.01 8.86 5.38
CA HIS A 170 6.70 10.10 4.66
C HIS A 170 6.45 11.27 5.62
N ARG A 171 5.59 11.05 6.63
CA ARG A 171 5.33 12.02 7.72
C ARG A 171 6.56 12.33 8.57
N SER A 172 7.53 11.41 8.62
CA SER A 172 8.83 11.63 9.27
C SER A 172 9.79 12.49 8.43
N GLY A 173 9.34 13.01 7.28
CA GLY A 173 10.10 13.92 6.42
C GLY A 173 10.86 13.24 5.28
N PHE A 174 10.65 11.93 5.03
CA PHE A 174 11.22 11.28 3.85
C PHE A 174 10.33 11.51 2.62
N GLY A 175 10.88 12.08 1.56
CA GLY A 175 10.17 12.19 0.27
C GLY A 175 9.91 10.81 -0.35
N TRP A 176 8.92 10.71 -1.24
CA TRP A 176 8.59 9.46 -1.92
C TRP A 176 9.77 8.89 -2.71
N GLY A 177 10.59 9.76 -3.33
CA GLY A 177 11.82 9.34 -4.00
C GLY A 177 12.83 8.71 -3.04
N GLN A 178 12.91 9.17 -1.78
CA GLN A 178 13.79 8.59 -0.76
C GLN A 178 13.26 7.24 -0.28
N ILE A 179 11.95 7.14 -0.08
CA ILE A 179 11.30 5.90 0.34
C ILE A 179 11.48 4.83 -0.75
N ALA A 180 11.28 5.17 -2.02
CA ALA A 180 11.53 4.27 -3.14
C ALA A 180 12.98 3.77 -3.19
N TYR A 181 13.96 4.67 -3.02
CA TYR A 181 15.37 4.27 -2.88
C TYR A 181 15.59 3.36 -1.66
N GLY A 182 14.95 3.68 -0.54
CA GLY A 182 14.95 2.89 0.69
C GLY A 182 14.40 1.48 0.49
N LEU A 183 13.37 1.31 -0.33
CA LEU A 183 12.78 0.02 -0.75
C LEU A 183 13.63 -0.72 -1.80
N ASN A 184 14.78 -0.15 -2.18
CA ASN A 184 15.67 -0.65 -3.22
C ASN A 184 15.08 -0.60 -4.64
N LEU A 185 14.22 0.37 -4.94
CA LEU A 185 13.62 0.53 -6.25
C LEU A 185 14.47 1.43 -7.15
N ARG A 186 14.52 1.14 -8.46
CA ARG A 186 15.23 1.99 -9.42
C ARG A 186 14.47 3.30 -9.64
N LEU A 187 15.03 4.38 -9.10
CA LEU A 187 14.47 5.74 -9.18
C LEU A 187 14.11 6.20 -10.60
N GLY A 188 14.83 5.76 -11.63
CA GLY A 188 14.52 6.08 -13.03
C GLY A 188 13.22 5.44 -13.54
N GLU A 189 12.80 4.33 -12.95
CA GLU A 189 11.58 3.59 -13.32
C GLU A 189 10.40 3.96 -12.43
N VAL A 190 10.66 4.39 -11.18
CA VAL A 190 9.63 4.81 -10.21
C VAL A 190 8.69 5.85 -10.81
N THR A 191 9.21 6.91 -11.43
CA THR A 191 8.35 7.94 -12.01
C THR A 191 7.53 7.41 -13.19
N ALA A 192 8.09 6.51 -14.00
CA ALA A 192 7.37 5.94 -15.14
C ALA A 192 6.22 5.04 -14.67
N ALA A 193 6.48 4.20 -13.67
CA ALA A 193 5.47 3.35 -13.05
C ALA A 193 4.36 4.19 -12.41
N VAL A 194 4.70 5.15 -11.54
CA VAL A 194 3.70 6.02 -10.90
C VAL A 194 2.92 6.84 -11.94
N LYS A 195 3.55 7.26 -13.05
CA LYS A 195 2.83 7.94 -14.14
C LYS A 195 1.85 7.02 -14.85
N SER A 196 2.19 5.74 -15.01
CA SER A 196 1.27 4.72 -15.54
C SER A 196 0.05 4.60 -14.64
N GLU A 197 0.25 4.43 -13.33
CA GLU A 197 -0.83 4.32 -12.36
C GLU A 197 -1.65 5.62 -12.23
N GLY A 198 -0.98 6.77 -12.33
CA GLY A 198 -1.64 8.07 -12.39
C GLY A 198 -2.53 8.22 -13.63
N GLY A 199 -2.16 7.61 -14.76
CA GLY A 199 -3.01 7.49 -15.94
C GLY A 199 -4.30 6.73 -15.64
N VAL A 200 -4.22 5.66 -14.84
CA VAL A 200 -5.39 4.87 -14.44
C VAL A 200 -6.28 5.68 -13.51
N ALA A 201 -5.68 6.31 -12.49
CA ALA A 201 -6.40 7.16 -11.53
C ALA A 201 -7.13 8.33 -12.23
N THR A 202 -6.47 8.98 -13.19
CA THR A 202 -7.03 10.09 -14.01
C THR A 202 -7.97 9.63 -15.12
N GLY A 203 -8.12 8.32 -15.32
CA GLY A 203 -8.98 7.73 -16.35
C GLY A 203 -8.46 7.92 -17.78
N LEU A 204 -7.18 8.26 -17.94
CA LEU A 204 -6.50 8.30 -19.24
C LEU A 204 -6.15 6.90 -19.74
N THR A 205 -5.98 5.94 -18.82
CA THR A 205 -5.75 4.53 -19.11
C THR A 205 -6.75 3.67 -18.33
N LYS A 206 -7.03 2.48 -18.86
CA LYS A 206 -7.90 1.50 -18.18
C LYS A 206 -7.04 0.66 -17.23
N ALA A 207 -7.58 0.35 -16.06
CA ALA A 207 -6.94 -0.57 -15.12
C ALA A 207 -6.73 -1.95 -15.76
N ASP A 208 -5.54 -2.51 -15.59
CA ASP A 208 -5.18 -3.87 -16.03
C ASP A 208 -5.02 -4.85 -14.86
N GLY A 209 -5.12 -4.34 -13.62
CA GLY A 209 -5.08 -5.11 -12.39
C GLY A 209 -3.66 -5.52 -11.99
N LYS A 210 -2.64 -4.85 -12.53
CA LYS A 210 -1.23 -5.14 -12.31
C LYS A 210 -0.42 -3.86 -12.24
N ALA A 211 -0.08 -3.47 -11.01
CA ALA A 211 0.85 -2.38 -10.75
C ALA A 211 2.10 -2.44 -11.65
N ALA A 212 2.43 -1.30 -12.28
CA ALA A 212 3.55 -1.17 -13.17
C ALA A 212 4.87 -1.60 -12.49
N MET A 213 5.62 -2.42 -13.20
CA MET A 213 6.83 -3.04 -12.68
C MET A 213 7.98 -2.04 -12.54
N ILE A 214 8.60 -2.01 -11.36
CA ILE A 214 9.81 -1.28 -11.03
C ILE A 214 10.88 -2.28 -10.64
N HIS A 215 12.01 -2.30 -11.34
CA HIS A 215 13.07 -3.23 -11.02
C HIS A 215 13.79 -2.81 -9.73
N SER A 216 14.26 -3.83 -9.01
CA SER A 216 15.14 -3.65 -7.87
C SER A 216 16.48 -3.08 -8.34
N GLY A 217 16.93 -2.00 -7.70
CA GLY A 217 18.26 -1.45 -7.88
C GLY A 217 19.26 -2.35 -7.19
N ALA A 218 19.79 -3.35 -7.88
CA ALA A 218 20.95 -4.07 -7.37
C ALA A 218 22.10 -3.06 -7.20
N ARG A 219 22.37 -2.67 -5.96
CA ARG A 219 23.68 -2.13 -5.60
C ARG A 219 24.66 -3.26 -5.80
N VAL A 220 25.51 -3.16 -6.84
CA VAL A 220 26.67 -4.03 -7.02
C VAL A 220 27.42 -4.00 -5.70
N GLY A 221 27.26 -5.07 -4.91
CA GLY A 221 27.92 -5.23 -3.64
C GLY A 221 29.41 -5.32 -3.88
N ALA A 222 30.17 -4.56 -3.11
CA ALA A 222 31.61 -4.68 -3.03
C ALA A 222 32.00 -6.07 -2.49
N THR A 223 32.14 -7.06 -3.37
CA THR A 223 33.05 -8.22 -3.24
C THR A 223 33.17 -8.92 -4.58
N THR A 224 34.11 -8.47 -5.40
CA THR A 224 35.10 -9.30 -6.12
C THR A 224 35.81 -8.38 -7.11
N LYS A 225 37.14 -8.34 -6.99
CA LYS A 225 38.00 -7.87 -8.06
C LYS A 225 37.77 -8.78 -9.27
N THR A 226 36.86 -8.41 -10.15
CA THR A 226 36.88 -8.86 -11.54
C THR A 226 37.08 -7.62 -12.37
N SER A 227 38.34 -7.37 -12.71
CA SER A 227 38.74 -6.44 -13.75
C SER A 227 38.14 -6.88 -15.08
N ALA A 228 36.90 -6.46 -15.36
CA ALA A 228 36.43 -6.35 -16.73
C ALA A 228 37.03 -5.06 -17.26
N ALA A 229 38.19 -5.18 -17.90
CA ALA A 229 38.82 -4.13 -18.65
C ALA A 229 37.84 -3.66 -19.74
N ALA A 230 37.16 -2.54 -19.49
CA ALA A 230 36.56 -1.73 -20.53
C ALA A 230 37.70 -1.03 -21.29
N GLY A 231 38.35 -1.81 -22.16
CA GLY A 231 39.27 -1.34 -23.17
C GLY A 231 38.49 -0.52 -24.19
N LYS A 232 38.52 0.79 -23.97
CA LYS A 232 38.36 1.86 -24.95
C LYS A 232 39.04 1.46 -26.27
N THR A 233 38.24 1.22 -27.32
CA THR A 233 38.69 1.36 -28.71
C THR A 233 37.92 2.51 -29.33
N SER A 234 38.57 3.66 -29.33
CA SER A 234 38.24 4.79 -30.19
C SER A 234 38.36 4.39 -31.67
N VAL A 235 37.39 4.85 -32.46
CA VAL A 235 37.52 5.40 -33.83
C VAL A 235 38.73 4.93 -34.66
N GLY A 236 38.45 4.25 -35.78
CA GLY A 236 39.45 4.00 -36.82
C GLY A 236 38.95 3.17 -38.01
N ALA A 237 38.35 3.86 -38.98
CA ALA A 237 38.45 3.63 -40.42
C ALA A 237 38.11 2.25 -41.06
N SER A 238 37.10 2.34 -41.94
CA SER A 238 37.13 1.90 -43.34
C SER A 238 36.51 0.55 -43.73
N SER A 239 35.56 0.69 -44.66
CA SER A 239 35.31 -0.18 -45.82
C SER A 239 34.53 -1.47 -45.61
N GLY A 240 33.23 -1.41 -45.88
CA GLY A 240 32.36 -2.59 -46.01
C GLY A 240 31.00 -2.30 -46.66
N VAL A 241 30.95 -1.46 -47.69
CA VAL A 241 29.75 -1.34 -48.56
C VAL A 241 30.20 -1.62 -49.99
N GLY A 242 30.04 -2.86 -50.41
CA GLY A 242 30.21 -3.29 -51.81
C GLY A 242 28.86 -3.70 -52.37
N VAL A 243 28.13 -2.74 -52.93
CA VAL A 243 26.97 -2.97 -53.80
C VAL A 243 27.35 -2.37 -55.15
N GLY A 244 27.43 -3.17 -56.22
CA GLY A 244 27.77 -2.62 -57.53
C GLY A 244 28.12 -3.63 -58.62
N VAL A 245 27.08 -4.05 -59.33
CA VAL A 245 27.05 -4.77 -60.61
C VAL A 245 28.00 -4.17 -61.67
N LYS A 246 28.69 -5.02 -62.45
CA LYS A 246 29.04 -4.70 -63.85
C LYS A 246 29.10 -5.97 -64.73
N LEU A 247 28.09 -6.09 -65.60
CA LEU A 247 28.10 -6.85 -66.87
C LEU A 247 29.37 -6.47 -67.66
N GLY A 248 30.11 -7.35 -68.33
CA GLY A 248 29.66 -8.31 -69.33
C GLY A 248 29.97 -7.74 -70.73
N GLN A 249 30.87 -8.41 -71.45
CA GLN A 249 31.43 -8.16 -72.80
C GLN A 249 32.65 -7.24 -72.88
#